data_AF-A0A673K466-F1
#
_entry.id   AF-A0A673K466-F1
#
_cell.length_a   1.000
_cell.length_b   1.000
_cell.length_c   1.000
_cell.angle_alpha   90.00
_cell.angle_beta   90.00
_cell.angle_gamma   90.00
#
_symmetry.space_group_name_H-M   'P 1'
#
loop_
_entity.id
_entity.type
_entity.pdbx_description
1 polymer ?
#
loop_
_entity_poly.entity_id
_entity_poly.type
_entity_poly.pdbx_seq_one_letter_code
_entity_poly.pdbx_strand_id
1 'polypeptide(L)'
;EIAANLVKLSKVNSDDSRYIAALILARGGSKGIPLKNIKMLAGVPLIGWVIRAALDSGVFDSVWVSTDHDEIARVARAWGAEVHRRSPEVSKDSSSSLETIQEFSRLNPDVGVICNIQATSPCLHPHHLKEAVEFITKEGFDSVFSVVRRHHFRWQEVEKGDGQCTKALNLNPVCRPRRQDWAGELCENGSFYFTTKELLEKGPPFYSFSISSVNLLISCVDIDVDIDWPVAEQRVLRFGYFGKDKPEVVRLLLCNVSGCLTDGQIHISANGEEMVSINTRDQAGIDLLKKEEVILIEKDPITKALADKLSQRMGCPLLQKVDDKLKKMQELMEKKGMEWKEVAYLGETGADIKCLELAGLSGVPMDAPTVARNHAKYICRNTAGHGAVREFAEHILLLKKKAKSQMEQDRICRNTF
;
A
#
# COMPACT_ATOMS: atom_id res chain seq x y z
N GLU A 1 37.56 -12.26 -32.44
CA GLU A 1 38.04 -10.86 -32.52
C GLU A 1 36.96 -9.81 -32.22
N ILE A 2 36.04 -10.07 -31.29
CA ILE A 2 35.13 -9.06 -30.72
C ILE A 2 35.01 -9.38 -29.21
N ALA A 3 36.13 -9.26 -28.51
CA ALA A 3 36.24 -9.48 -27.06
C ALA A 3 37.36 -8.60 -26.51
N ALA A 4 37.27 -7.28 -26.76
CA ALA A 4 38.24 -6.30 -26.23
C ALA A 4 37.70 -4.87 -26.38
N ASN A 5 36.55 -4.57 -25.78
CA ASN A 5 36.16 -3.19 -25.47
C ASN A 5 35.37 -3.17 -24.15
N LEU A 6 36.04 -3.68 -23.11
CA LEU A 6 35.75 -3.27 -21.74
C LEU A 6 36.22 -1.82 -21.64
N VAL A 7 35.27 -0.89 -21.77
CA VAL A 7 35.45 0.51 -21.38
C VAL A 7 36.03 0.48 -19.97
N LYS A 8 37.27 0.96 -19.82
CA LYS A 8 37.86 1.27 -18.51
C LYS A 8 36.98 2.35 -17.88
N LEU A 9 35.98 1.93 -17.11
CA LEU A 9 35.31 2.78 -16.15
C LEU A 9 36.39 3.24 -15.17
N SER A 10 36.73 4.52 -15.25
CA SER A 10 37.55 5.19 -14.24
C SER A 10 36.94 4.87 -12.88
N LYS A 11 37.72 4.24 -11.99
CA LYS A 11 37.34 4.08 -10.58
C LYS A 11 36.99 5.46 -10.05
N VAL A 12 35.70 5.72 -9.90
CA VAL A 12 35.19 6.88 -9.18
C VAL A 12 35.69 6.73 -7.75
N ASN A 13 36.29 7.79 -7.21
CA ASN A 13 36.83 7.82 -5.86
C ASN A 13 35.78 7.33 -4.85
N SER A 14 36.19 6.41 -3.99
CA SER A 14 35.37 5.74 -2.98
C SER A 14 35.01 6.61 -1.76
N ASP A 15 35.03 7.94 -1.91
CA ASP A 15 34.93 8.90 -0.79
C ASP A 15 33.98 10.07 -1.07
N ASP A 16 33.17 9.99 -2.13
CA ASP A 16 32.21 11.03 -2.50
C ASP A 16 30.81 10.56 -2.10
N SER A 17 30.34 10.97 -0.91
CA SER A 17 28.96 10.71 -0.48
C SER A 17 28.00 11.54 -1.35
N ARG A 18 27.74 11.06 -2.56
CA ARG A 18 26.77 11.68 -3.46
C ARG A 18 25.41 11.65 -2.80
N TYR A 19 24.76 12.81 -2.70
CA TYR A 19 23.40 12.91 -2.20
C TYR A 19 22.44 12.08 -3.08
N ILE A 20 21.75 11.11 -2.49
CA ILE A 20 20.84 10.18 -3.16
C ILE A 20 19.39 10.56 -2.83
N ALA A 21 18.67 11.03 -3.84
CA ALA A 21 17.25 11.37 -3.72
C ALA A 21 16.36 10.28 -4.33
N ALA A 22 15.32 9.86 -3.61
CA ALA A 22 14.19 9.18 -4.23
C ALA A 22 13.23 10.23 -4.81
N LEU A 23 12.73 10.00 -6.02
CA LEU A 23 11.83 10.90 -6.73
C LEU A 23 10.63 10.12 -7.26
N ILE A 24 9.43 10.47 -6.80
CA ILE A 24 8.18 9.86 -7.24
C ILE A 24 7.41 10.87 -8.09
N LEU A 25 7.17 10.54 -9.35
CA LEU A 25 6.43 11.41 -10.27
C LEU A 25 4.92 11.15 -10.14
N ALA A 26 4.19 12.10 -9.57
CA ALA A 26 2.77 11.94 -9.25
C ALA A 26 1.93 13.08 -9.82
N ARG A 27 1.53 12.95 -11.09
CA ARG A 27 0.65 13.92 -11.77
C ARG A 27 -0.81 13.85 -11.31
N GLY A 28 -1.48 15.00 -11.27
CA GLY A 28 -2.93 15.09 -11.05
C GLY A 28 -3.75 14.59 -12.25
N GLY A 29 -3.36 14.99 -13.47
CA GLY A 29 -4.02 14.66 -14.74
C GLY A 29 -3.76 13.24 -15.24
N SER A 30 -4.23 12.22 -14.49
CA SER A 30 -4.10 10.81 -14.91
C SER A 30 -5.18 10.43 -15.93
N LYS A 31 -4.78 9.94 -17.12
CA LYS A 31 -5.70 9.61 -18.24
C LYS A 31 -6.72 8.50 -17.94
N GLY A 32 -6.30 7.45 -17.22
CA GLY A 32 -7.16 6.29 -16.93
C GLY A 32 -8.05 6.54 -15.73
N ILE A 33 -7.43 6.79 -14.58
CA ILE A 33 -8.10 6.96 -13.28
C ILE A 33 -7.82 8.37 -12.78
N PRO A 34 -8.82 9.26 -12.64
CA PRO A 34 -8.62 10.59 -12.04
C PRO A 34 -7.95 10.48 -10.68
N LEU A 35 -6.92 11.29 -10.44
CA LEU A 35 -6.16 11.29 -9.18
C LEU A 35 -5.64 9.90 -8.75
N LYS A 36 -5.29 9.02 -9.72
CA LYS A 36 -4.77 7.66 -9.51
C LYS A 36 -3.76 7.55 -8.36
N ASN A 37 -2.83 8.50 -8.31
CA ASN A 37 -1.72 8.53 -7.36
C ASN A 37 -2.16 8.67 -5.89
N ILE A 38 -3.35 9.19 -5.61
CA ILE A 38 -3.91 9.31 -4.26
C ILE A 38 -5.18 8.49 -4.06
N LYS A 39 -5.63 7.73 -5.08
CA LYS A 39 -6.71 6.77 -4.93
C LYS A 39 -6.27 5.67 -3.94
N MET A 40 -7.18 5.31 -3.04
CA MET A 40 -6.92 4.33 -1.98
C MET A 40 -6.80 2.91 -2.55
N LEU A 41 -5.62 2.32 -2.38
CA LEU A 41 -5.31 0.93 -2.69
C LEU A 41 -5.14 0.17 -1.38
N ALA A 42 -6.13 -0.65 -1.02
CA ALA A 42 -6.17 -1.38 0.24
C ALA A 42 -6.01 -0.48 1.48
N GLY A 43 -6.72 0.65 1.49
CA GLY A 43 -6.74 1.62 2.60
C GLY A 43 -5.57 2.60 2.64
N VAL A 44 -4.63 2.52 1.69
CA VAL A 44 -3.46 3.41 1.61
C VAL A 44 -3.45 4.12 0.25
N PRO A 45 -3.23 5.44 0.17
CA PRO A 45 -3.13 6.13 -1.12
C PRO A 45 -1.98 5.52 -1.93
N LEU A 46 -2.13 5.39 -3.25
CA LEU A 46 -1.18 4.67 -4.10
C LEU A 46 0.29 5.09 -3.88
N ILE A 47 0.58 6.39 -3.82
CA ILE A 47 1.93 6.91 -3.53
C ILE A 47 2.45 6.53 -2.13
N GLY A 48 1.57 6.33 -1.16
CA GLY A 48 1.94 5.96 0.21
C GLY A 48 2.68 4.63 0.28
N TRP A 49 2.33 3.68 -0.59
CA TRP A 49 3.03 2.38 -0.68
C TRP A 49 4.51 2.53 -1.01
N VAL A 50 4.82 3.33 -2.03
CA VAL A 50 6.20 3.53 -2.49
C VAL A 50 6.98 4.52 -1.62
N ILE A 51 6.33 5.56 -1.07
CA ILE A 51 6.95 6.48 -0.10
C ILE A 51 7.41 5.69 1.13
N ARG A 52 6.54 4.83 1.67
CA ARG A 52 6.87 3.99 2.83
C ARG A 52 8.06 3.08 2.56
N ALA A 53 8.10 2.42 1.40
CA ALA A 53 9.22 1.56 1.03
C ALA A 53 10.54 2.35 0.87
N ALA A 54 10.47 3.56 0.29
CA ALA A 54 11.62 4.44 0.13
C ALA A 54 12.14 4.94 1.48
N LEU A 55 11.27 5.46 2.36
CA LEU A 55 11.67 5.92 3.70
C LEU A 55 12.26 4.79 4.55
N ASP A 56 11.59 3.63 4.57
CA ASP A 56 12.04 2.49 5.38
C ASP A 56 13.33 1.84 4.85
N SER A 57 13.69 2.07 3.59
CA SER A 57 14.97 1.63 3.07
C SER A 57 16.15 2.27 3.80
N GLY A 58 16.02 3.52 4.23
CA GLY A 58 17.10 4.26 4.89
C GLY A 58 18.35 4.43 4.02
N VAL A 59 18.22 4.35 2.68
CA VAL A 59 19.34 4.57 1.73
C VAL A 59 19.28 5.89 0.98
N PHE A 60 18.22 6.67 1.18
CA PHE A 60 18.05 7.98 0.55
C PHE A 60 18.27 9.08 1.58
N ASP A 61 18.98 10.13 1.17
CA ASP A 61 19.12 11.36 1.94
C ASP A 61 17.82 12.15 1.99
N SER A 62 16.99 12.02 0.93
CA SER A 62 15.64 12.56 0.89
C SER A 62 14.70 11.77 -0.03
N VAL A 63 13.40 11.88 0.25
CA VAL A 63 12.33 11.27 -0.55
C VAL A 63 11.39 12.36 -1.01
N TRP A 64 11.26 12.53 -2.33
CA TRP A 64 10.51 13.58 -2.98
C TRP A 64 9.32 13.05 -3.76
N VAL A 65 8.25 13.82 -3.79
CA VAL A 65 7.12 13.66 -4.71
C VAL A 65 7.04 14.89 -5.61
N SER A 66 7.21 14.68 -6.91
CA SER A 66 7.05 15.70 -7.94
C SER A 66 5.60 15.73 -8.42
N THR A 67 4.90 16.84 -8.17
CA THR A 67 3.47 16.97 -8.49
C THR A 67 3.06 18.39 -8.86
N ASP A 68 2.00 18.48 -9.65
CA ASP A 68 1.29 19.70 -10.06
C ASP A 68 -0.01 19.93 -9.25
N HIS A 69 -0.40 18.98 -8.38
CA HIS A 69 -1.70 18.98 -7.72
C HIS A 69 -1.59 19.18 -6.20
N ASP A 70 -2.42 20.07 -5.64
CA ASP A 70 -2.36 20.44 -4.22
C ASP A 70 -2.72 19.30 -3.27
N GLU A 71 -3.70 18.46 -3.65
CA GLU A 71 -4.10 17.31 -2.85
C GLU A 71 -3.01 16.23 -2.80
N ILE A 72 -2.34 15.98 -3.93
CA ILE A 72 -1.21 15.03 -4.00
C ILE A 72 -0.06 15.54 -3.14
N ALA A 73 0.24 16.85 -3.19
CA ALA A 73 1.23 17.47 -2.32
C ALA A 73 0.89 17.33 -0.84
N ARG A 74 -0.39 17.49 -0.46
CA ARG A 74 -0.84 17.31 0.93
C ARG A 74 -0.63 15.86 1.39
N VAL A 75 -1.04 14.88 0.58
CA VAL A 75 -0.88 13.46 0.88
C VAL A 75 0.61 13.09 0.98
N ALA A 76 1.45 13.55 0.05
CA ALA A 76 2.89 13.31 0.08
C ALA A 76 3.54 13.76 1.40
N ARG A 77 3.23 14.99 1.86
CA ARG A 77 3.73 15.50 3.14
C ARG A 77 3.23 14.69 4.33
N ALA A 78 1.96 14.30 4.32
CA ALA A 78 1.38 13.47 5.39
C ALA A 78 2.06 12.10 5.50
N TRP A 79 2.64 11.60 4.41
CA TRP A 79 3.40 10.35 4.35
C TRP A 79 4.92 10.53 4.54
N GLY A 80 5.38 11.74 4.89
CA GLY A 80 6.78 12.00 5.21
C GLY A 80 7.69 12.27 4.01
N ALA A 81 7.12 12.49 2.81
CA ALA A 81 7.89 12.89 1.64
C ALA A 81 7.91 14.42 1.45
N GLU A 82 9.01 14.92 0.94
CA GLU A 82 9.15 16.30 0.47
C GLU A 82 8.39 16.49 -0.85
N VAL A 83 8.02 17.73 -1.16
CA VAL A 83 7.22 18.05 -2.35
C VAL A 83 7.99 18.95 -3.27
N HIS A 84 8.18 18.47 -4.51
CA HIS A 84 8.65 19.27 -5.62
C HIS A 84 7.46 19.72 -6.47
N ARG A 85 7.22 21.03 -6.54
CA ARG A 85 6.20 21.59 -7.44
C ARG A 85 6.78 21.69 -8.84
N ARG A 86 6.38 20.76 -9.68
CA ARG A 86 6.81 20.70 -11.08
C ARG A 86 6.05 21.70 -11.94
N SER A 87 6.66 22.08 -13.05
CA SER A 87 6.09 23.08 -13.96
C SER A 87 4.93 22.52 -14.80
N PRO A 88 4.07 23.39 -15.36
CA PRO A 88 3.04 22.97 -16.31
C PRO A 88 3.62 22.32 -17.58
N GLU A 89 4.84 22.67 -17.99
CA GLU A 89 5.49 22.15 -19.20
C GLU A 89 5.80 20.66 -19.10
N VAL A 90 6.25 20.20 -17.94
CA VAL A 90 6.57 18.78 -17.66
C VAL A 90 5.38 18.00 -17.11
N SER A 91 4.21 18.63 -17.03
CA SER A 91 2.97 18.03 -16.52
C SER A 91 2.01 17.56 -17.62
N LYS A 92 2.36 17.75 -18.90
CA LYS A 92 1.52 17.39 -20.04
C LYS A 92 1.49 15.88 -20.25
N ASP A 93 0.48 15.42 -20.97
CA ASP A 93 0.33 14.03 -21.38
C ASP A 93 1.43 13.52 -22.33
N SER A 94 2.06 14.44 -23.05
CA SER A 94 3.18 14.16 -23.96
C SER A 94 4.54 14.29 -23.29
N SER A 95 4.60 14.80 -22.06
CA SER A 95 5.86 15.00 -21.34
C SER A 95 6.41 13.65 -20.90
N SER A 96 7.70 13.46 -21.11
CA SER A 96 8.41 12.25 -20.67
C SER A 96 8.75 12.31 -19.18
N SER A 97 8.88 11.14 -18.56
CA SER A 97 9.42 11.04 -17.20
C SER A 97 10.81 11.69 -17.09
N LEU A 98 11.62 11.60 -18.15
CA LEU A 98 12.96 12.16 -18.21
C LEU A 98 12.97 13.68 -18.07
N GLU A 99 12.10 14.39 -18.80
CA GLU A 99 12.00 15.86 -18.71
C GLU A 99 11.68 16.32 -17.30
N THR A 100 10.81 15.58 -16.60
CA THR A 100 10.45 15.89 -15.20
C THR A 100 11.63 15.64 -14.26
N ILE A 101 12.40 14.57 -14.47
CA ILE A 101 13.61 14.27 -13.68
C ILE A 101 14.69 15.34 -13.93
N GLN A 102 14.86 15.78 -15.18
CA GLN A 102 15.82 16.83 -15.54
C GLN A 102 15.42 18.19 -14.96
N GLU A 103 14.14 18.52 -14.89
CA GLU A 103 13.66 19.68 -14.14
C GLU A 103 14.01 19.59 -12.65
N PHE A 104 13.69 18.46 -12.02
CA PHE A 104 14.01 18.24 -10.61
C PHE A 104 15.51 18.37 -10.35
N SER A 105 16.36 17.76 -11.19
CA SER A 105 17.82 17.80 -11.07
C SER A 105 18.38 19.23 -11.22
N ARG A 106 17.83 20.04 -12.12
CA ARG A 106 18.23 21.46 -12.29
C ARG A 106 17.89 22.31 -11.07
N LEU A 107 16.75 22.04 -10.43
CA LEU A 107 16.28 22.82 -9.28
C LEU A 107 16.88 22.33 -7.94
N ASN A 108 17.48 21.14 -7.91
CA ASN A 108 18.14 20.57 -6.74
C ASN A 108 19.58 20.18 -7.09
N PRO A 109 20.50 21.17 -7.21
CA PRO A 109 21.83 20.96 -7.76
C PRO A 109 22.71 20.03 -6.91
N ASP A 110 22.41 19.91 -5.61
CA ASP A 110 23.17 19.09 -4.67
C ASP A 110 22.90 17.58 -4.84
N VAL A 111 21.82 17.21 -5.54
CA VAL A 111 21.44 15.81 -5.77
C VAL A 111 22.36 15.17 -6.81
N GLY A 112 23.22 14.25 -6.39
CA GLY A 112 24.15 13.53 -7.26
C GLY A 112 23.55 12.27 -7.90
N VAL A 113 22.62 11.61 -7.22
CA VAL A 113 21.94 10.39 -7.72
C VAL A 113 20.44 10.51 -7.52
N ILE A 114 19.67 10.20 -8.57
CA ILE A 114 18.20 10.21 -8.53
C ILE A 114 17.68 8.80 -8.75
N CYS A 115 16.84 8.33 -7.84
CA CYS A 115 16.02 7.14 -8.00
C CYS A 115 14.58 7.53 -8.34
N ASN A 116 14.20 7.46 -9.62
CA ASN A 116 12.80 7.59 -10.01
C ASN A 116 12.03 6.32 -9.64
N ILE A 117 11.07 6.42 -8.71
CA ILE A 117 10.20 5.32 -8.28
C ILE A 117 8.80 5.57 -8.83
N GLN A 118 8.24 4.61 -9.58
CA GLN A 118 6.88 4.75 -10.11
C GLN A 118 5.84 4.23 -9.12
N ALA A 119 4.86 5.08 -8.79
CA ALA A 119 3.80 4.73 -7.84
C ALA A 119 2.90 3.58 -8.32
N THR A 120 2.88 3.29 -9.62
CA THR A 120 2.07 2.21 -10.21
C THR A 120 2.61 0.81 -9.93
N SER A 121 3.79 0.70 -9.30
CA SER A 121 4.37 -0.54 -8.77
C SER A 121 4.34 -0.57 -7.23
N PRO A 122 3.16 -0.70 -6.57
CA PRO A 122 3.03 -0.54 -5.12
C PRO A 122 3.58 -1.71 -4.29
N CYS A 123 3.99 -2.81 -4.93
CA CYS A 123 4.60 -3.96 -4.26
C CYS A 123 6.12 -3.83 -4.11
N LEU A 124 6.64 -2.60 -4.10
CA LEU A 124 8.05 -2.30 -3.86
C LEU A 124 8.41 -2.56 -2.39
N HIS A 125 9.58 -3.15 -2.15
CA HIS A 125 10.12 -3.41 -0.81
C HIS A 125 11.42 -2.63 -0.59
N PRO A 126 11.73 -2.23 0.65
CA PRO A 126 12.97 -1.54 1.00
C PRO A 126 14.25 -2.25 0.57
N HIS A 127 14.28 -3.59 0.60
CA HIS A 127 15.47 -4.36 0.23
C HIS A 127 15.81 -4.25 -1.27
N HIS A 128 14.81 -4.14 -2.15
CA HIS A 128 15.06 -3.91 -3.58
C HIS A 128 15.81 -2.59 -3.83
N LEU A 129 15.48 -1.55 -3.05
CA LEU A 129 16.13 -0.23 -3.16
C LEU A 129 17.55 -0.27 -2.57
N LYS A 130 17.75 -1.00 -1.47
CA LYS A 130 19.07 -1.21 -0.87
C LYS A 130 20.03 -1.89 -1.84
N GLU A 131 19.62 -3.01 -2.42
CA GLU A 131 20.41 -3.74 -3.42
C GLU A 131 20.78 -2.82 -4.59
N ALA A 132 19.80 -2.07 -5.11
CA ALA A 132 20.03 -1.17 -6.24
C ALA A 132 21.02 -0.03 -5.94
N VAL A 133 20.99 0.54 -4.74
CA VAL A 133 21.95 1.58 -4.33
C VAL A 133 23.37 1.03 -4.22
N GLU A 134 23.55 -0.24 -3.82
CA GLU A 134 24.88 -0.85 -3.73
C GLU A 134 25.58 -0.92 -5.08
N PHE A 135 24.86 -1.19 -6.17
CA PHE A 135 25.44 -1.19 -7.52
C PHE A 135 25.95 0.20 -7.93
N ILE A 136 25.23 1.27 -7.58
CA ILE A 136 25.68 2.64 -7.90
C ILE A 136 26.86 3.05 -7.02
N THR A 137 26.78 2.77 -5.72
CA THR A 137 27.75 3.29 -4.74
C THR A 137 29.02 2.44 -4.62
N LYS A 138 28.90 1.10 -4.66
CA LYS A 138 30.03 0.18 -4.51
C LYS A 138 30.61 -0.26 -5.86
N GLU A 139 29.77 -0.55 -6.83
CA GLU A 139 30.22 -1.05 -8.15
C GLU A 139 30.42 0.06 -9.18
N GLY A 140 29.94 1.27 -8.90
CA GLY A 140 30.19 2.46 -9.71
C GLY A 140 29.38 2.54 -11.01
N PHE A 141 28.17 1.97 -11.03
CA PHE A 141 27.27 2.07 -12.19
C PHE A 141 26.64 3.46 -12.30
N ASP A 142 26.52 3.97 -13.54
CA ASP A 142 25.88 5.26 -13.83
C ASP A 142 24.34 5.19 -13.86
N SER A 143 23.78 4.00 -14.11
CA SER A 143 22.33 3.77 -14.15
C SER A 143 22.02 2.37 -13.65
N VAL A 144 20.84 2.19 -13.06
CA VAL A 144 20.35 0.91 -12.55
C VAL A 144 18.83 0.93 -12.64
N PHE A 145 18.21 -0.09 -13.20
CA PHE A 145 16.75 -0.14 -13.29
C PHE A 145 16.21 -1.55 -13.05
N SER A 146 14.94 -1.62 -12.67
CA SER A 146 14.28 -2.85 -12.27
C SER A 146 13.71 -3.62 -13.46
N VAL A 147 13.99 -4.93 -13.51
CA VAL A 147 13.46 -5.84 -14.54
C VAL A 147 12.84 -7.10 -13.91
N VAL A 148 11.97 -7.74 -14.68
CA VAL A 148 11.38 -9.05 -14.37
C VAL A 148 11.65 -10.03 -15.50
N ARG A 149 11.93 -11.28 -15.14
CA ARG A 149 12.12 -12.36 -16.11
C ARG A 149 10.77 -12.91 -16.57
N ARG A 150 10.53 -12.92 -17.88
CA ARG A 150 9.32 -13.46 -18.50
C ARG A 150 9.66 -14.57 -19.50
N HIS A 151 8.75 -15.54 -19.58
CA HIS A 151 8.83 -16.68 -20.49
C HIS A 151 7.70 -16.61 -21.52
N HIS A 152 7.55 -15.46 -22.18
CA HIS A 152 6.56 -15.25 -23.22
C HIS A 152 7.19 -15.40 -24.60
N PHE A 153 6.47 -16.05 -25.50
CA PHE A 153 6.85 -16.17 -26.89
C PHE A 153 6.37 -14.95 -27.66
N ARG A 154 7.28 -14.27 -28.35
CA ARG A 154 7.01 -13.06 -29.13
C ARG A 154 6.88 -13.42 -30.61
N TRP A 155 5.86 -12.86 -31.23
CA TRP A 155 5.61 -12.97 -32.67
C TRP A 155 5.55 -11.57 -33.25
N GLN A 156 6.05 -11.40 -34.47
CA GLN A 156 5.94 -10.16 -35.22
C GLN A 156 4.47 -9.87 -35.50
N GLU A 157 4.02 -8.66 -35.14
CA GLU A 157 2.71 -8.15 -35.53
C GLU A 157 2.69 -7.82 -37.02
N VAL A 158 1.61 -8.17 -37.70
CA VAL A 158 1.38 -7.86 -39.13
C VAL A 158 0.05 -7.15 -39.27
N GLU A 159 0.03 -6.07 -40.05
CA GLU A 159 -1.19 -5.31 -40.29
C GLU A 159 -2.20 -6.12 -41.12
N LYS A 160 -3.48 -5.97 -40.81
CA LYS A 160 -4.55 -6.63 -41.57
C LYS A 160 -4.55 -6.13 -43.01
N GLY A 161 -4.27 -7.04 -43.95
CA GLY A 161 -4.32 -6.76 -45.38
C GLY A 161 -2.97 -6.79 -46.10
N ASP A 162 -1.86 -6.87 -45.36
CA ASP A 162 -0.51 -6.82 -45.94
C ASP A 162 -0.04 -8.17 -46.54
N GLY A 163 -0.86 -9.22 -46.47
CA GLY A 163 -0.54 -10.55 -47.01
C GLY A 163 0.66 -11.27 -46.36
N GLN A 164 1.31 -10.64 -45.38
CA GLN A 164 2.47 -11.19 -44.67
C GLN A 164 2.06 -12.14 -43.54
N CYS A 165 2.81 -13.23 -43.39
CA CYS A 165 2.69 -14.13 -42.24
C CYS A 165 3.50 -13.61 -41.05
N THR A 166 2.99 -13.82 -39.83
CA THR A 166 3.72 -13.51 -38.59
C THR A 166 4.98 -14.36 -38.48
N LYS A 167 6.06 -13.78 -37.94
CA LYS A 167 7.34 -14.45 -37.71
C LYS A 167 7.62 -14.59 -36.23
N ALA A 168 8.20 -15.73 -35.84
CA ALA A 168 8.65 -15.95 -34.48
C ALA A 168 9.90 -15.09 -34.19
N LEU A 169 9.88 -14.33 -33.10
CA LEU A 169 10.97 -13.41 -32.73
C LEU A 169 11.97 -14.01 -31.75
N ASN A 170 11.51 -14.87 -30.83
CA ASN A 170 12.34 -15.42 -29.74
C ASN A 170 12.15 -16.93 -29.54
N LEU A 171 11.58 -17.63 -30.53
CA LEU A 171 11.42 -19.08 -30.50
C LEU A 171 11.62 -19.71 -31.88
N ASN A 172 11.92 -21.00 -31.88
CA ASN A 172 11.75 -21.85 -33.05
C ASN A 172 10.38 -22.56 -32.97
N PRO A 173 9.43 -22.28 -33.89
CA PRO A 173 8.11 -22.92 -33.87
C PRO A 173 8.15 -24.45 -33.99
N VAL A 174 9.18 -25.01 -34.63
CA VAL A 174 9.34 -26.46 -34.82
C VAL A 174 9.86 -27.14 -33.56
N CYS A 175 10.58 -26.41 -32.70
CA CYS A 175 11.13 -26.92 -31.45
C CYS A 175 10.84 -25.91 -30.33
N ARG A 176 9.58 -25.90 -29.87
CA ARG A 176 9.13 -24.95 -28.86
C ARG A 176 9.65 -25.35 -27.48
N PRO A 177 10.52 -24.54 -26.83
CA PRO A 177 11.08 -24.88 -25.53
C PRO A 177 9.99 -24.83 -24.45
N ARG A 178 10.09 -25.69 -23.41
CA ARG A 178 9.27 -25.52 -22.20
C ARG A 178 9.85 -24.39 -21.36
N ARG A 179 9.10 -23.93 -20.36
CA ARG A 179 9.51 -22.81 -19.50
C ARG A 179 10.89 -23.04 -18.83
N GLN A 180 11.16 -24.27 -18.42
CA GLN A 180 12.41 -24.68 -17.78
C GLN A 180 13.59 -24.88 -18.76
N ASP A 181 13.31 -24.95 -20.07
CA ASP A 181 14.32 -25.27 -21.08
C ASP A 181 15.05 -24.01 -21.59
N TRP A 182 14.69 -22.82 -21.12
CA TRP A 182 15.36 -21.57 -21.51
C TRP A 182 15.31 -20.51 -20.41
N ALA A 183 16.24 -19.55 -20.50
CA ALA A 183 16.39 -18.51 -19.49
C ALA A 183 15.21 -17.50 -19.49
N GLY A 184 14.43 -17.39 -20.56
CA GLY A 184 13.47 -16.29 -20.72
C GLY A 184 14.14 -14.97 -21.08
N GLU A 185 13.34 -13.91 -21.15
CA GLU A 185 13.80 -12.54 -21.45
C GLU A 185 13.59 -11.64 -20.23
N LEU A 186 14.44 -10.62 -20.09
CA LEU A 186 14.28 -9.59 -19.07
C LEU A 186 13.44 -8.45 -19.67
N CYS A 187 12.40 -8.05 -18.96
CA CYS A 187 11.55 -6.93 -19.34
C CYS A 187 11.56 -5.92 -18.19
N GLU A 188 11.63 -4.63 -18.51
CA GLU A 188 11.38 -3.58 -17.53
C GLU A 188 10.03 -3.79 -16.85
N ASN A 189 9.99 -3.56 -15.55
CA ASN A 189 8.78 -3.74 -14.75
C ASN A 189 8.23 -2.42 -14.19
N GLY A 190 8.86 -1.29 -14.52
CA GLY A 190 8.42 0.02 -14.10
C GLY A 190 8.37 0.23 -12.58
N SER A 191 9.26 -0.40 -11.82
CA SER A 191 9.30 -0.17 -10.36
C SER A 191 10.21 1.00 -10.00
N PHE A 192 11.47 0.97 -10.40
CA PHE A 192 12.41 2.05 -10.15
C PHE A 192 13.51 2.17 -11.22
N TYR A 193 14.05 3.38 -11.34
CA TYR A 193 15.13 3.76 -12.24
C TYR A 193 16.09 4.70 -11.51
N PHE A 194 17.28 4.23 -11.21
CA PHE A 194 18.38 5.06 -10.75
C PHE A 194 19.21 5.61 -11.92
N THR A 195 19.66 6.85 -11.75
CA THR A 195 20.58 7.51 -12.66
C THR A 195 21.45 8.50 -11.89
N THR A 196 22.70 8.62 -12.30
CA THR A 196 23.59 9.69 -11.85
C THR A 196 23.22 11.01 -12.54
N LYS A 197 23.52 12.13 -11.87
CA LYS A 197 23.34 13.47 -12.45
C LYS A 197 24.20 13.66 -13.70
N GLU A 198 25.43 13.14 -13.70
CA GLU A 198 26.34 13.22 -14.84
C GLU A 198 25.78 12.50 -16.08
N LEU A 199 25.06 11.39 -15.90
CA LEU A 199 24.39 10.70 -17.00
C LEU A 199 23.18 11.48 -17.52
N LEU A 200 22.42 12.13 -16.63
CA LEU A 200 21.28 12.97 -17.02
C LEU A 200 21.70 14.18 -17.89
N GLU A 201 22.88 14.75 -17.63
CA GLU A 201 23.42 15.90 -18.35
C GLU A 201 24.01 15.54 -19.73
N LYS A 202 24.57 14.32 -19.89
CA LYS A 202 25.18 13.86 -21.16
C LYS A 202 24.18 13.55 -22.27
N GLY A 203 22.90 13.37 -21.93
CA GLY A 203 21.86 12.99 -22.88
C GLY A 203 21.91 11.50 -23.27
N PRO A 204 20.89 10.98 -23.98
CA PRO A 204 20.73 9.55 -24.30
C PRO A 204 21.87 8.97 -25.18
N PRO A 205 22.13 7.64 -25.12
CA PRO A 205 21.24 6.60 -24.63
C PRO A 205 21.60 6.09 -23.24
N PHE A 206 20.58 6.16 -22.39
CA PHE A 206 20.52 5.63 -21.03
C PHE A 206 20.76 4.12 -21.01
N TYR A 207 21.01 3.57 -19.82
CA TYR A 207 21.12 2.14 -19.52
C TYR A 207 22.51 1.51 -19.65
N SER A 208 23.42 1.88 -18.75
CA SER A 208 24.48 0.98 -18.34
C SER A 208 23.92 0.08 -17.23
N PHE A 209 23.75 -1.22 -17.48
CA PHE A 209 23.46 -2.25 -16.47
C PHE A 209 22.00 -2.38 -15.97
N SER A 210 21.55 -3.63 -15.85
CA SER A 210 20.20 -4.04 -15.43
C SER A 210 20.32 -4.97 -14.23
N ILE A 211 19.61 -4.68 -13.15
CA ILE A 211 19.56 -5.58 -12.00
C ILE A 211 18.44 -6.59 -12.22
N SER A 212 18.86 -7.84 -12.31
CA SER A 212 17.96 -8.97 -12.09
C SER A 212 17.62 -9.03 -10.60
N SER A 213 16.50 -8.44 -10.19
CA SER A 213 15.85 -8.87 -8.95
C SER A 213 15.32 -10.28 -9.22
N VAL A 214 16.21 -11.27 -9.09
CA VAL A 214 15.90 -12.70 -9.23
C VAL A 214 14.83 -12.98 -8.16
N ASN A 215 13.59 -13.19 -8.61
CA ASN A 215 12.38 -13.53 -7.83
C ASN A 215 11.28 -12.46 -7.67
N LEU A 216 11.26 -11.39 -8.48
CA LEU A 216 10.12 -10.46 -8.53
C LEU A 216 8.93 -10.95 -9.40
N LEU A 217 8.81 -12.26 -9.63
CA LEU A 217 7.81 -12.88 -10.52
C LEU A 217 6.35 -12.58 -10.14
N ILE A 218 6.08 -12.15 -8.91
CA ILE A 218 4.72 -12.07 -8.35
C ILE A 218 4.30 -10.64 -7.96
N SER A 219 5.26 -9.71 -7.82
CA SER A 219 5.04 -8.33 -7.37
C SER A 219 4.88 -7.30 -8.50
N CYS A 220 5.06 -7.71 -9.76
CA CYS A 220 4.92 -6.82 -10.92
C CYS A 220 3.47 -6.84 -11.46
N VAL A 221 2.66 -5.89 -11.01
CA VAL A 221 1.50 -5.40 -11.76
C VAL A 221 1.60 -3.90 -11.82
N ASP A 222 1.72 -3.39 -13.03
CA ASP A 222 1.53 -1.99 -13.32
C ASP A 222 0.02 -1.69 -13.26
N ILE A 223 -0.39 -0.70 -12.49
CA ILE A 223 -1.80 -0.33 -12.32
C ILE A 223 -2.11 0.77 -13.32
N ASP A 224 -2.69 0.42 -14.46
CA ASP A 224 -2.99 1.39 -15.52
C ASP A 224 -4.48 1.68 -15.70
N VAL A 225 -5.33 0.69 -15.46
CA VAL A 225 -6.78 0.77 -15.72
C VAL A 225 -7.60 0.33 -14.51
N ASP A 226 -8.85 0.79 -14.41
CA ASP A 226 -9.72 0.49 -13.26
C ASP A 226 -10.00 -1.01 -13.07
N ILE A 227 -9.98 -1.80 -14.15
CA ILE A 227 -10.14 -3.27 -14.07
C ILE A 227 -9.00 -3.92 -13.26
N ASP A 228 -7.83 -3.28 -13.20
CA ASP A 228 -6.71 -3.76 -12.42
C ASP A 228 -6.89 -3.45 -10.93
N TRP A 229 -7.75 -2.51 -10.53
CA TRP A 229 -7.78 -2.01 -9.14
C TRP A 229 -8.10 -3.09 -8.10
N PRO A 230 -9.15 -3.93 -8.24
CA PRO A 230 -9.43 -4.98 -7.26
C PRO A 230 -8.34 -6.06 -7.24
N VAL A 231 -7.73 -6.36 -8.38
CA VAL A 231 -6.62 -7.33 -8.49
C VAL A 231 -5.36 -6.76 -7.83
N ALA A 232 -5.07 -5.49 -8.07
CA ALA A 232 -3.98 -4.75 -7.48
C ALA A 232 -4.13 -4.64 -5.96
N GLU A 233 -5.34 -4.41 -5.46
CA GLU A 233 -5.61 -4.46 -4.02
C GLU A 233 -5.26 -5.83 -3.45
N GLN A 234 -5.76 -6.92 -4.03
CA GLN A 234 -5.44 -8.27 -3.53
C GLN A 234 -3.94 -8.59 -3.62
N ARG A 235 -3.25 -8.08 -4.64
CA ARG A 235 -1.80 -8.26 -4.81
C ARG A 235 -1.00 -7.47 -3.79
N VAL A 236 -1.26 -6.18 -3.61
CA VAL A 236 -0.57 -5.37 -2.60
C VAL A 236 -0.86 -5.91 -1.21
N LEU A 237 -2.07 -6.41 -1.00
CA LEU A 237 -2.46 -7.09 0.22
C LEU A 237 -1.67 -8.39 0.48
N ARG A 238 -1.16 -9.06 -0.55
CA ARG A 238 -0.46 -10.35 -0.45
C ARG A 238 1.06 -10.20 -0.50
N PHE A 239 1.56 -9.26 -1.29
CA PHE A 239 2.98 -9.11 -1.63
C PHE A 239 3.53 -7.71 -1.36
N GLY A 240 2.68 -6.74 -0.98
CA GLY A 240 3.09 -5.38 -0.69
C GLY A 240 3.91 -5.26 0.60
N TYR A 241 4.62 -4.15 0.73
CA TYR A 241 5.36 -3.81 1.94
C TYR A 241 4.52 -2.91 2.85
N PHE A 242 4.28 -3.34 4.09
CA PHE A 242 3.38 -2.69 5.04
C PHE A 242 4.07 -1.77 6.05
N GLY A 243 5.40 -1.66 6.01
CA GLY A 243 6.20 -0.88 6.97
C GLY A 243 7.03 -1.75 7.91
N LYS A 244 7.96 -1.11 8.63
CA LYS A 244 8.78 -1.75 9.68
C LYS A 244 8.00 -2.09 10.95
N ASP A 245 6.86 -1.44 11.15
CA ASP A 245 6.00 -1.74 12.28
C ASP A 245 5.60 -3.21 12.24
N LYS A 246 5.87 -3.91 13.35
CA LYS A 246 5.43 -5.29 13.57
C LYS A 246 3.97 -5.33 13.16
N PRO A 247 3.57 -6.25 12.28
CA PRO A 247 2.22 -6.22 11.77
C PRO A 247 1.29 -6.29 12.96
N GLU A 248 0.53 -5.22 13.15
CA GLU A 248 -0.25 -4.93 14.34
C GLU A 248 -1.30 -6.02 14.49
N VAL A 249 -0.95 -7.06 15.26
CA VAL A 249 -1.85 -8.18 15.46
C VAL A 249 -2.91 -7.66 16.40
N VAL A 250 -4.06 -7.27 15.86
CA VAL A 250 -5.23 -6.89 16.65
C VAL A 250 -5.47 -7.95 17.73
N ARG A 251 -5.42 -7.53 18.99
CA ARG A 251 -5.68 -8.37 20.16
C ARG A 251 -7.05 -8.08 20.77
N LEU A 252 -7.54 -6.87 20.57
CA LEU A 252 -8.80 -6.38 21.10
C LEU A 252 -9.62 -5.72 19.99
N LEU A 253 -10.88 -6.10 19.83
CA LEU A 253 -11.88 -5.36 19.08
C LEU A 253 -12.79 -4.59 20.05
N LEU A 254 -12.83 -3.28 19.88
CA LEU A 254 -13.80 -2.38 20.47
C LEU A 254 -14.86 -2.06 19.42
N CYS A 255 -16.12 -2.40 19.69
CA CYS A 255 -17.20 -2.24 18.73
C CYS A 255 -18.36 -1.47 19.35
N ASN A 256 -18.77 -0.37 18.72
CA ASN A 256 -20.02 0.28 19.09
C ASN A 256 -21.20 -0.69 18.87
N VAL A 257 -22.21 -0.60 19.75
CA VAL A 257 -23.47 -1.32 19.56
C VAL A 257 -24.36 -0.53 18.60
N SER A 258 -24.86 0.62 19.04
CA SER A 258 -25.66 1.53 18.22
C SER A 258 -24.85 2.08 17.03
N GLY A 259 -25.44 2.00 15.84
CA GLY A 259 -24.82 2.47 14.59
C GLY A 259 -23.69 1.58 14.07
N CYS A 260 -23.52 0.37 14.60
CA CYS A 260 -22.53 -0.60 14.13
C CYS A 260 -23.10 -2.04 14.17
N LEU A 261 -23.23 -2.61 15.37
CA LEU A 261 -23.83 -3.93 15.57
C LEU A 261 -25.34 -3.92 15.30
N THR A 262 -26.01 -2.81 15.64
CA THR A 262 -27.39 -2.52 15.29
C THR A 262 -27.44 -1.44 14.21
N ASP A 263 -28.56 -1.35 13.50
CA ASP A 263 -28.84 -0.31 12.50
C ASP A 263 -29.24 1.05 13.13
N GLY A 264 -29.11 1.17 14.46
CA GLY A 264 -29.50 2.37 15.21
C GLY A 264 -31.01 2.50 15.46
N GLN A 265 -31.84 1.54 15.03
CA GLN A 265 -33.28 1.57 15.34
C GLN A 265 -33.55 1.01 16.74
N ILE A 266 -34.36 1.74 17.51
CA ILE A 266 -34.91 1.29 18.80
C ILE A 266 -36.42 1.20 18.65
N HIS A 267 -36.97 0.02 18.85
CA HIS A 267 -38.43 -0.18 18.82
C HIS A 267 -38.96 -0.07 20.25
N ILE A 268 -39.92 0.84 20.46
CA ILE A 268 -40.53 1.10 21.77
C ILE A 268 -42.00 0.73 21.69
N SER A 269 -42.45 -0.18 22.57
CA SER A 269 -43.86 -0.56 22.68
C SER A 269 -44.67 0.48 23.47
N ALA A 270 -45.99 0.46 23.35
CA ALA A 270 -46.88 1.35 24.11
C ALA A 270 -46.74 1.18 25.65
N ASN A 271 -46.22 0.04 26.10
CA ASN A 271 -45.96 -0.25 27.51
C ASN A 271 -44.55 0.16 27.96
N GLY A 272 -43.75 0.77 27.06
CA GLY A 272 -42.38 1.17 27.33
C GLY A 272 -41.34 0.05 27.23
N GLU A 273 -41.68 -1.07 26.59
CA GLU A 273 -40.69 -2.12 26.31
C GLU A 273 -39.81 -1.72 25.13
N GLU A 274 -38.50 -1.81 25.31
CA GLU A 274 -37.50 -1.52 24.29
C GLU A 274 -37.01 -2.81 23.63
N MET A 275 -36.89 -2.80 22.30
CA MET A 275 -36.34 -3.90 21.51
C MET A 275 -35.28 -3.37 20.55
N VAL A 276 -34.19 -4.13 20.43
CA VAL A 276 -33.13 -3.92 19.44
C VAL A 276 -32.95 -5.19 18.63
N SER A 277 -32.58 -5.02 17.36
CA SER A 277 -32.33 -6.12 16.43
C SER A 277 -30.83 -6.27 16.18
N ILE A 278 -30.37 -7.51 16.09
CA ILE A 278 -28.99 -7.85 15.71
C ILE A 278 -28.98 -8.80 14.53
N ASN A 279 -27.98 -8.67 13.67
CA ASN A 279 -27.79 -9.57 12.55
C ASN A 279 -27.07 -10.85 12.97
N THR A 280 -27.54 -12.00 12.52
CA THR A 280 -26.86 -13.29 12.77
C THR A 280 -25.50 -13.37 12.09
N ARG A 281 -25.29 -12.64 10.97
CA ARG A 281 -23.98 -12.55 10.31
C ARG A 281 -22.98 -11.81 11.18
N ASP A 282 -23.40 -10.70 11.80
CA ASP A 282 -22.56 -9.90 12.69
C ASP A 282 -22.22 -10.68 13.97
N GLN A 283 -23.17 -11.44 14.51
CA GLN A 283 -22.90 -12.41 15.57
C GLN A 283 -21.83 -13.42 15.16
N ALA A 284 -21.95 -14.01 13.96
CA ALA A 284 -20.93 -14.92 13.44
C ALA A 284 -19.58 -14.21 13.21
N GLY A 285 -19.57 -12.90 12.96
CA GLY A 285 -18.35 -12.09 12.87
C GLY A 285 -17.64 -11.95 14.22
N ILE A 286 -18.39 -11.66 15.27
CA ILE A 286 -17.85 -11.64 16.64
C ILE A 286 -17.36 -13.04 17.05
N ASP A 287 -18.08 -14.11 16.67
CA ASP A 287 -17.68 -15.48 16.93
C ASP A 287 -16.34 -15.85 16.25
N LEU A 288 -16.06 -15.31 15.06
CA LEU A 288 -14.78 -15.49 14.37
C LEU A 288 -13.60 -14.92 15.15
N LEU A 289 -13.85 -13.89 15.96
CA LEU A 289 -12.85 -13.19 16.76
C LEU A 289 -12.78 -13.70 18.21
N LYS A 290 -13.33 -14.88 18.52
CA LYS A 290 -13.32 -15.44 19.89
C LYS A 290 -11.92 -15.71 20.47
N LYS A 291 -10.89 -15.78 19.63
CA LYS A 291 -9.49 -15.90 20.09
C LYS A 291 -8.94 -14.54 20.51
N GLU A 292 -9.56 -13.48 20.05
CA GLU A 292 -9.32 -12.10 20.38
C GLU A 292 -10.30 -11.69 21.47
N GLU A 293 -9.97 -10.62 22.18
CA GLU A 293 -10.93 -10.03 23.08
C GLU A 293 -11.86 -9.12 22.27
N VAL A 294 -13.17 -9.24 22.45
CA VAL A 294 -14.16 -8.34 21.85
C VAL A 294 -14.91 -7.66 22.99
N ILE A 295 -15.03 -6.33 22.95
CA ILE A 295 -15.80 -5.55 23.92
C ILE A 295 -16.77 -4.67 23.14
N LEU A 296 -18.05 -4.77 23.51
CA LEU A 296 -19.10 -3.92 22.99
C LEU A 296 -19.18 -2.63 23.80
N ILE A 297 -19.43 -1.52 23.12
CA ILE A 297 -19.52 -0.18 23.71
C ILE A 297 -20.89 0.38 23.37
N GLU A 298 -21.64 0.75 24.40
CA GLU A 298 -22.89 1.47 24.25
C GLU A 298 -22.84 2.76 25.05
N LYS A 299 -23.09 3.87 24.34
CA LYS A 299 -23.20 5.20 24.93
C LYS A 299 -24.59 5.38 25.51
N ASP A 300 -25.62 5.08 24.72
CA ASP A 300 -27.00 5.36 25.07
C ASP A 300 -27.53 4.24 25.97
N PRO A 301 -27.95 4.54 27.20
CA PRO A 301 -28.30 3.51 28.17
C PRO A 301 -29.54 2.74 27.75
N ILE A 302 -29.33 1.52 27.26
CA ILE A 302 -30.40 0.51 27.17
C ILE A 302 -30.73 -0.05 28.56
N THR A 303 -31.92 -0.62 28.72
CA THR A 303 -32.26 -1.29 29.99
C THR A 303 -31.23 -2.36 30.36
N LYS A 304 -30.93 -2.49 31.66
CA LYS A 304 -29.95 -3.48 32.15
C LYS A 304 -30.28 -4.90 31.68
N ALA A 305 -31.56 -5.27 31.69
CA ALA A 305 -32.01 -6.58 31.23
C ALA A 305 -31.70 -6.82 29.74
N LEU A 306 -31.86 -5.80 28.89
CA LEU A 306 -31.55 -5.90 27.47
C LEU A 306 -30.03 -5.99 27.25
N ALA A 307 -29.26 -5.18 27.98
CA ALA A 307 -27.81 -5.20 27.92
C ALA A 307 -27.22 -6.54 28.35
N ASP A 308 -27.72 -7.12 29.44
CA ASP A 308 -27.29 -8.43 29.95
C ASP A 308 -27.61 -9.53 28.93
N LYS A 309 -28.81 -9.49 28.33
CA LYS A 309 -29.20 -10.42 27.25
C LYS A 309 -28.33 -10.26 26.01
N LEU A 310 -28.00 -9.04 25.61
CA LEU A 310 -27.14 -8.76 24.46
C LEU A 310 -25.72 -9.28 24.72
N SER A 311 -25.13 -8.95 25.86
CA SER A 311 -23.81 -9.43 26.26
C SER A 311 -23.75 -10.97 26.31
N GLN A 312 -24.78 -11.60 26.89
CA GLN A 312 -24.89 -13.06 26.93
C GLN A 312 -25.03 -13.67 25.53
N ARG A 313 -25.85 -13.06 24.66
CA ARG A 313 -26.07 -13.55 23.29
C ARG A 313 -24.80 -13.46 22.45
N MET A 314 -24.05 -12.37 22.57
CA MET A 314 -22.84 -12.12 21.80
C MET A 314 -21.60 -12.79 22.39
N GLY A 315 -21.66 -13.20 23.66
CA GLY A 315 -20.55 -13.85 24.35
C GLY A 315 -19.38 -12.90 24.65
N CYS A 316 -19.65 -11.60 24.75
CA CYS A 316 -18.63 -10.57 24.97
C CYS A 316 -19.09 -9.51 25.99
N PRO A 317 -18.16 -8.90 26.74
CA PRO A 317 -18.49 -7.82 27.67
C PRO A 317 -19.11 -6.61 26.96
N LEU A 318 -20.10 -5.98 27.61
CA LEU A 318 -20.73 -4.74 27.16
C LEU A 318 -20.48 -3.62 28.18
N LEU A 319 -19.81 -2.56 27.75
CA LEU A 319 -19.63 -1.33 28.51
C LEU A 319 -20.77 -0.37 28.21
N GLN A 320 -21.49 0.07 29.25
CA GLN A 320 -22.62 0.99 29.14
C GLN A 320 -22.28 2.36 29.74
N LYS A 321 -23.10 3.37 29.38
CA LYS A 321 -23.03 4.73 29.92
C LYS A 321 -21.65 5.35 29.73
N VAL A 322 -21.12 5.19 28.51
CA VAL A 322 -19.79 5.69 28.15
C VAL A 322 -19.93 7.09 27.54
N ASP A 323 -20.01 8.11 28.40
CA ASP A 323 -20.15 9.51 27.98
C ASP A 323 -18.90 10.01 27.22
N ASP A 324 -17.71 9.78 27.80
CA ASP A 324 -16.41 10.05 27.18
C ASP A 324 -15.76 8.74 26.75
N LYS A 325 -15.97 8.38 25.48
CA LYS A 325 -15.42 7.16 24.90
C LYS A 325 -13.91 7.14 24.92
N LEU A 326 -13.25 8.26 24.57
CA LEU A 326 -11.79 8.30 24.48
C LEU A 326 -11.17 8.02 25.84
N LYS A 327 -11.58 8.76 26.87
CA LYS A 327 -11.06 8.58 28.22
C LYS A 327 -11.31 7.16 28.73
N LYS A 328 -12.51 6.63 28.51
CA LYS A 328 -12.86 5.27 28.96
C LYS A 328 -12.02 4.20 28.26
N MET A 329 -11.77 4.35 26.97
CA MET A 329 -10.94 3.40 26.22
C MET A 329 -9.46 3.50 26.62
N GLN A 330 -8.96 4.69 26.94
CA GLN A 330 -7.61 4.87 27.49
C GLN A 330 -7.45 4.16 28.85
N GLU A 331 -8.38 4.36 29.78
CA GLU A 331 -8.38 3.65 31.08
C GLU A 331 -8.40 2.12 30.88
N LEU A 332 -9.22 1.64 29.94
CA LEU A 332 -9.33 0.21 29.62
C LEU A 332 -8.01 -0.35 29.07
N MET A 333 -7.35 0.39 28.19
CA MET A 333 -6.06 0.02 27.63
C MET A 333 -4.95 0.02 28.67
N GLU A 334 -4.87 1.04 29.51
CA GLU A 334 -3.90 1.11 30.61
C GLU A 334 -4.06 -0.07 31.56
N LYS A 335 -5.30 -0.37 31.97
CA LYS A 335 -5.61 -1.54 32.82
C LYS A 335 -5.18 -2.86 32.19
N LYS A 336 -5.18 -2.95 30.86
CA LYS A 336 -4.82 -4.14 30.10
C LYS A 336 -3.36 -4.17 29.65
N GLY A 337 -2.61 -3.09 29.87
CA GLY A 337 -1.24 -2.94 29.37
C GLY A 337 -1.17 -3.07 27.84
N MET A 338 -2.15 -2.52 27.13
CA MET A 338 -2.22 -2.55 25.67
C MET A 338 -1.97 -1.16 25.06
N GLU A 339 -1.39 -1.16 23.87
CA GLU A 339 -1.24 0.05 23.06
C GLU A 339 -2.37 0.18 22.03
N TRP A 340 -2.67 1.39 21.58
CA TRP A 340 -3.74 1.63 20.59
C TRP A 340 -3.48 0.87 19.29
N LYS A 341 -2.20 0.66 18.95
CA LYS A 341 -1.73 -0.16 17.84
C LYS A 341 -2.24 -1.61 17.88
N GLU A 342 -2.52 -2.15 19.07
CA GLU A 342 -3.02 -3.54 19.23
C GLU A 342 -4.56 -3.62 19.18
N VAL A 343 -5.25 -2.50 18.98
CA VAL A 343 -6.70 -2.36 19.08
C VAL A 343 -7.32 -2.15 17.69
N ALA A 344 -8.37 -2.91 17.40
CA ALA A 344 -9.32 -2.60 16.35
C ALA A 344 -10.52 -1.83 16.93
N TYR A 345 -10.93 -0.75 16.29
CA TYR A 345 -12.09 0.06 16.72
C TYR A 345 -13.11 0.19 15.60
N LEU A 346 -14.36 -0.24 15.84
CA LEU A 346 -15.49 -0.06 14.93
C LEU A 346 -16.45 0.99 15.52
N GLY A 347 -16.49 2.16 14.89
CA GLY A 347 -17.25 3.33 15.35
C GLY A 347 -18.26 3.83 14.32
N GLU A 348 -18.97 4.91 14.64
CA GLU A 348 -20.00 5.47 13.76
C GLU A 348 -20.06 7.01 13.78
N THR A 349 -19.95 7.65 14.94
CA THR A 349 -20.20 9.10 15.07
C THR A 349 -18.93 9.96 15.07
N GLY A 350 -19.12 11.28 15.04
CA GLY A 350 -18.06 12.25 15.35
C GLY A 350 -17.43 12.09 16.75
N ALA A 351 -18.14 11.52 17.72
CA ALA A 351 -17.56 11.25 19.04
C ALA A 351 -16.51 10.13 19.02
N ASP A 352 -16.48 9.32 17.95
CA ASP A 352 -15.54 8.22 17.76
C ASP A 352 -14.24 8.67 17.08
N ILE A 353 -14.15 9.90 16.55
CA ILE A 353 -13.02 10.37 15.70
C ILE A 353 -11.67 10.08 16.35
N LYS A 354 -11.49 10.44 17.63
CA LYS A 354 -10.21 10.26 18.31
C LYS A 354 -9.85 8.78 18.49
N CYS A 355 -10.82 7.92 18.77
CA CYS A 355 -10.60 6.48 18.83
C CYS A 355 -10.29 5.89 17.44
N LEU A 356 -10.97 6.36 16.40
CA LEU A 356 -10.73 5.95 15.00
C LEU A 356 -9.33 6.33 14.52
N GLU A 357 -8.83 7.51 14.90
CA GLU A 357 -7.48 7.99 14.58
C GLU A 357 -6.39 7.18 15.32
N LEU A 358 -6.61 6.88 16.60
CA LEU A 358 -5.60 6.25 17.45
C LEU A 358 -5.48 4.74 17.21
N ALA A 359 -6.60 4.03 17.01
CA ALA A 359 -6.62 2.58 16.89
C ALA A 359 -5.74 2.07 15.74
N GLY A 360 -4.98 1.00 15.96
CA GLY A 360 -4.12 0.35 14.97
C GLY A 360 -4.90 -0.03 13.71
N LEU A 361 -6.11 -0.53 13.90
CA LEU A 361 -7.11 -0.67 12.84
C LEU A 361 -8.41 0.04 13.24
N SER A 362 -9.00 0.80 12.33
CA SER A 362 -10.29 1.42 12.57
C SER A 362 -11.24 1.22 11.40
N GLY A 363 -12.52 1.06 11.73
CA GLY A 363 -13.58 0.78 10.78
C GLY A 363 -14.81 1.63 11.07
N VAL A 364 -15.60 1.89 10.03
CA VAL A 364 -16.97 2.41 10.15
C VAL A 364 -17.90 1.72 9.15
N PRO A 365 -19.20 1.56 9.46
CA PRO A 365 -20.20 1.11 8.50
C PRO A 365 -20.36 2.05 7.29
N MET A 366 -20.93 1.53 6.20
CA MET A 366 -21.07 2.30 4.94
C MET A 366 -21.90 3.58 5.10
N ASP A 367 -22.93 3.53 5.94
CA ASP A 367 -23.90 4.57 6.25
C ASP A 367 -23.42 5.55 7.34
N ALA A 368 -22.21 5.38 7.86
CA ALA A 368 -21.65 6.31 8.83
C ALA A 368 -21.51 7.73 8.24
N PRO A 369 -21.74 8.79 9.05
CA PRO A 369 -21.50 10.17 8.67
C PRO A 369 -20.13 10.39 8.02
N THR A 370 -20.07 11.29 7.03
CA THR A 370 -18.83 11.60 6.28
C THR A 370 -17.66 11.97 7.20
N VAL A 371 -17.95 12.64 8.33
CA VAL A 371 -16.92 12.96 9.30
C VAL A 371 -16.25 11.70 9.86
N ALA A 372 -16.99 10.68 10.27
CA ALA A 372 -16.41 9.44 10.78
C ALA A 372 -15.68 8.66 9.69
N ARG A 373 -16.25 8.59 8.48
CA ARG A 373 -15.63 7.94 7.31
C ARG A 373 -14.27 8.53 6.95
N ASN A 374 -14.09 9.84 7.08
CA ASN A 374 -12.82 10.50 6.78
C ASN A 374 -11.69 10.16 7.76
N HIS A 375 -12.02 9.70 8.97
CA HIS A 375 -11.04 9.35 10.01
C HIS A 375 -10.87 7.83 10.20
N ALA A 376 -11.68 7.01 9.53
CA ALA A 376 -11.58 5.56 9.58
C ALA A 376 -10.57 5.02 8.56
N LYS A 377 -9.81 3.99 8.95
CA LYS A 377 -8.87 3.30 8.05
C LYS A 377 -9.58 2.33 7.09
N TYR A 378 -10.78 1.88 7.46
CA TYR A 378 -11.61 0.97 6.69
C TYR A 378 -13.06 1.46 6.68
N ILE A 379 -13.67 1.51 5.51
CA ILE A 379 -15.10 1.79 5.36
C ILE A 379 -15.73 0.49 4.88
N CYS A 380 -16.63 -0.07 5.69
CA CYS A 380 -17.35 -1.28 5.32
C CYS A 380 -18.24 -1.01 4.11
N ARG A 381 -18.46 -2.05 3.30
CA ARG A 381 -19.43 -2.04 2.20
C ARG A 381 -20.85 -2.30 2.69
N ASN A 382 -21.00 -2.98 3.81
CA ASN A 382 -22.29 -3.17 4.46
C ASN A 382 -22.62 -2.01 5.41
N THR A 383 -23.91 -1.72 5.55
CA THR A 383 -24.45 -0.77 6.51
C THR A 383 -24.54 -1.38 7.91
N ALA A 384 -24.69 -0.51 8.91
CA ALA A 384 -24.83 -0.89 10.32
C ALA A 384 -25.99 -1.90 10.51
N GLY A 385 -25.82 -2.91 11.37
CA GLY A 385 -26.83 -3.97 11.59
C GLY A 385 -27.09 -4.91 10.40
N HIS A 386 -26.35 -4.78 9.30
CA HIS A 386 -26.55 -5.56 8.07
C HIS A 386 -25.30 -6.34 7.61
N GLY A 387 -24.38 -6.66 8.53
CA GLY A 387 -23.15 -7.40 8.21
C GLY A 387 -21.86 -6.57 8.27
N ALA A 388 -21.92 -5.31 8.70
CA ALA A 388 -20.74 -4.45 8.80
C ALA A 388 -19.71 -4.98 9.83
N VAL A 389 -20.17 -5.52 10.96
CA VAL A 389 -19.30 -6.12 11.99
C VAL A 389 -18.67 -7.40 11.45
N ARG A 390 -19.44 -8.22 10.72
CA ARG A 390 -18.94 -9.43 10.05
C ARG A 390 -17.81 -9.11 9.07
N GLU A 391 -18.04 -8.14 8.20
CA GLU A 391 -17.08 -7.70 7.20
C GLU A 391 -15.79 -7.20 7.87
N PHE A 392 -15.93 -6.36 8.89
CA PHE A 392 -14.78 -5.84 9.62
C PHE A 392 -14.01 -6.94 10.38
N ALA A 393 -14.71 -7.92 10.96
CA ALA A 393 -14.08 -9.07 11.59
C ALA A 393 -13.27 -9.93 10.61
N GLU A 394 -13.80 -10.16 9.41
CA GLU A 394 -13.07 -10.85 8.34
C GLU A 394 -11.85 -10.05 7.88
N HIS A 395 -11.97 -8.72 7.81
CA HIS A 395 -10.86 -7.82 7.50
C HIS A 395 -9.74 -7.91 8.57
N ILE A 396 -10.10 -7.87 9.86
CA ILE A 396 -9.18 -8.08 10.98
C ILE A 396 -8.42 -9.41 10.82
N LEU A 397 -9.15 -10.51 10.61
CA LEU A 397 -8.54 -11.84 10.47
C LEU A 397 -7.62 -11.94 9.27
N LEU A 398 -8.00 -11.31 8.15
CA LEU A 398 -7.18 -11.28 6.95
C LEU A 398 -5.86 -10.55 7.21
N LEU A 399 -5.89 -9.40 7.89
CA LEU A 399 -4.69 -8.66 8.28
C LEU A 399 -3.83 -9.47 9.26
N LYS A 400 -4.43 -10.15 10.25
CA LYS A 400 -3.70 -11.03 11.17
C LYS A 400 -3.05 -12.23 10.47
N LYS A 401 -3.71 -12.83 9.49
CA LYS A 401 -3.14 -13.94 8.71
C LYS A 401 -1.92 -13.47 7.89
N LYS A 402 -1.98 -12.25 7.35
CA LYS A 402 -0.86 -11.61 6.64
C LYS A 402 0.28 -11.28 7.58
N ALA A 403 -0.03 -10.71 8.76
CA ALA A 403 0.92 -10.45 9.83
C ALA A 403 1.76 -11.68 10.17
N LYS A 404 1.08 -12.81 10.41
CA LYS A 404 1.74 -14.09 10.71
C LYS A 404 2.59 -14.61 9.55
N SER A 405 2.06 -14.57 8.33
CA SER A 405 2.79 -15.00 7.13
C SER A 405 4.07 -14.18 6.90
N GLN A 406 4.03 -12.88 7.19
CA GLN A 406 5.18 -11.99 7.06
C GLN A 406 6.23 -12.28 8.14
N MET A 407 5.82 -12.48 9.39
CA MET A 407 6.72 -12.89 10.47
C MET A 407 7.39 -14.26 10.19
N GLU A 408 6.66 -15.20 9.58
CA GLU A 408 7.20 -16.49 9.16
C GLU A 408 8.21 -16.35 8.01
N GLN A 409 7.93 -15.50 7.01
CA GLN A 409 8.85 -15.22 5.90
C GLN A 409 10.13 -14.52 6.36
N ASP A 410 10.03 -13.54 7.26
CA ASP A 410 11.20 -12.86 7.85
C ASP A 410 12.08 -13.85 8.65
N ARG A 411 11.45 -14.81 9.34
CA ARG A 411 12.15 -15.86 10.08
C ARG A 411 12.83 -16.87 9.15
N ILE A 412 12.19 -17.25 8.05
CA ILE A 412 12.79 -18.12 7.03
C ILE A 412 13.99 -17.40 6.40
N CYS A 413 13.85 -16.14 5.99
CA CYS A 413 14.96 -15.38 5.43
C CYS A 413 16.14 -15.33 6.41
N ARG A 414 15.93 -15.03 7.70
CA ARG A 414 17.01 -15.01 8.70
C ARG A 414 17.67 -16.36 8.96
N ASN A 415 16.96 -17.47 8.81
CA ASN A 415 17.49 -18.82 9.05
C ASN A 415 18.12 -19.46 7.80
N THR A 416 18.02 -18.81 6.64
CA THR A 416 18.62 -19.30 5.39
C THR A 416 19.88 -18.50 5.00
N PHE A 417 20.42 -17.71 5.94
CA PHE A 417 21.73 -17.05 5.84
C PHE A 417 22.78 -17.78 6.66
#